data_AF-A0A843DA37-F1
#
_entry.id   AF-A0A843DA37-F1
#
_cell.length_a   1.000
_cell.length_b   1.000
_cell.length_c   1.000
_cell.angle_alpha   90.00
_cell.angle_beta   90.00
_cell.angle_gamma   90.00
#
_symmetry.space_group_name_H-M   'P 1'
#
loop_
_entity.id
_entity.type
_entity.pdbx_description
1 polymer ?
#
loop_
_entity_poly.entity_id
_entity_poly.type
_entity_poly.pdbx_seq_one_letter_code
_entity_poly.pdbx_strand_id
1 'polypeptide(L)'
;ELIKTLVRQGHQHANITNEKDLIQNLRTQLSLLNDYQFSDTEWETFSKTHLTNPNSGIIEKTELIQENHVLNLIRDDGTTKNISLIDKKNLGKNSVQVINQYREEKGHHKTRYDVTILVNGLPLVHIELKRRGVPLKEAFNQINRYQYESFWAGSGLFEFIQIFVISNGTHTKYYSNTTRDSHIRENTPGARKSVKKTSNSFEFTSCWADAKNHNIQDLTDFAQTFCKKHTLLSVITRYCVFTAEKLLLVMRPYQIAATERILKKIQISSAYGTAGTLDAGGYIWHTTGSGKTLTSFKTAQLAVDLPDIDKVLFVVDRKDLDYQTILEYDKFEKGAANSNKSTAVLKKQLENKDAKIIVTTIQKLDVFISKNPKHEIYHMHVVLVFDECHRSQFGKMHTAIIKHFTNYHLFGFTGTPIFAVNAGSSKNPRLKTTQQAFGEKLHTYTIVNAIHDGNVLPFRVDYINTIKQKDDTKDKQGHAEGLVADLSQLPCRKGAYGKTNERK
;
A
#
# COMPACT_ATOMS: atom_id res chain seq x y z
N GLU A 1 19.82 -13.45 19.31
CA GLU A 1 20.26 -12.18 18.70
C GLU A 1 19.12 -11.22 18.37
N LEU A 2 18.10 -11.63 17.59
CA LEU A 2 16.95 -10.78 17.22
C LEU A 2 16.36 -9.96 18.38
N ILE A 3 15.98 -10.62 19.49
CA ILE A 3 15.41 -9.94 20.67
C ILE A 3 16.37 -8.87 21.22
N LYS A 4 17.66 -9.18 21.33
CA LYS A 4 18.67 -8.21 21.80
C LYS A 4 18.76 -7.01 20.87
N THR A 5 18.61 -7.20 19.56
CA THR A 5 18.59 -6.12 18.57
C THR A 5 17.35 -5.26 18.71
N LEU A 6 16.17 -5.86 18.90
CA LEU A 6 14.91 -5.13 19.12
C LEU A 6 14.97 -4.30 20.41
N VAL A 7 15.50 -4.88 21.50
CA VAL A 7 15.66 -4.18 22.78
C VAL A 7 16.61 -2.98 22.65
N ARG A 8 17.73 -3.14 21.94
CA ARG A 8 18.66 -2.02 21.64
C ARG A 8 18.01 -0.89 20.84
N GLN A 9 16.92 -1.16 20.11
CA GLN A 9 16.17 -0.17 19.33
C GLN A 9 14.98 0.44 20.11
N GLY A 10 14.87 0.15 21.41
CA GLY A 10 13.83 0.71 22.27
C GLY A 10 12.53 -0.10 22.33
N HIS A 11 12.54 -1.36 21.89
CA HIS A 11 11.44 -2.29 22.20
C HIS A 11 11.59 -2.79 23.63
N GLN A 12 10.56 -2.65 24.45
CA GLN A 12 10.59 -3.21 25.80
C GLN A 12 10.43 -4.74 25.73
N HIS A 13 11.37 -5.50 26.28
CA HIS A 13 11.17 -6.95 26.44
C HIS A 13 10.18 -7.21 27.57
N ALA A 14 9.10 -7.93 27.28
CA ALA A 14 8.06 -8.26 28.24
C ALA A 14 8.02 -9.78 28.46
N ASN A 15 8.10 -10.21 29.72
CA ASN A 15 8.05 -11.63 30.11
C ASN A 15 6.61 -12.15 30.16
N ILE A 16 5.92 -12.14 29.01
CA ILE A 16 4.54 -12.59 28.87
C ILE A 16 4.56 -13.98 28.23
N THR A 17 4.11 -14.99 28.96
CA THR A 17 4.17 -16.39 28.50
C THR A 17 2.80 -17.06 28.38
N ASN A 18 1.76 -16.43 28.95
CA ASN A 18 0.40 -16.93 28.97
C ASN A 18 -0.59 -15.78 28.72
N GLU A 19 -1.84 -16.16 28.50
CA GLU A 19 -2.93 -15.24 28.17
C GLU A 19 -3.25 -14.22 29.27
N LYS A 20 -3.23 -14.64 30.54
CA LYS A 20 -3.56 -13.76 31.67
C LYS A 20 -2.60 -12.58 31.73
N ASP A 21 -1.31 -12.85 31.56
CA ASP A 21 -0.27 -11.83 31.53
C ASP A 21 -0.43 -10.90 30.31
N LEU A 22 -0.87 -11.44 29.17
CA LEU A 22 -1.11 -10.66 27.96
C LEU A 22 -2.27 -9.66 28.14
N ILE A 23 -3.39 -10.12 28.72
CA ILE A 23 -4.57 -9.27 29.00
C ILE A 23 -4.21 -8.19 30.02
N GLN A 24 -3.48 -8.54 31.08
CA GLN A 24 -3.05 -7.56 32.09
C GLN A 24 -2.11 -6.50 31.51
N ASN A 25 -1.17 -6.92 30.67
CA ASN A 25 -0.28 -6.00 29.97
C ASN A 25 -1.08 -5.10 29.01
N LEU A 26 -2.03 -5.65 28.25
CA LEU A 26 -2.89 -4.90 27.35
C LEU A 26 -3.66 -3.80 28.08
N ARG A 27 -4.30 -4.12 29.22
CA ARG A 27 -4.96 -3.12 30.09
C ARG A 27 -4.00 -2.00 30.48
N THR A 28 -2.81 -2.37 30.95
CA THR A 28 -1.78 -1.42 31.39
C THR A 28 -1.35 -0.49 30.27
N GLN A 29 -1.07 -1.03 29.08
CA GLN A 29 -0.61 -0.24 27.94
C GLN A 29 -1.71 0.67 27.38
N LEU A 30 -2.97 0.20 27.32
CA LEU A 30 -4.09 1.05 26.91
C LEU A 30 -4.37 2.15 27.94
N SER A 31 -4.21 1.86 29.23
CA SER A 31 -4.28 2.88 30.28
C SER A 31 -3.24 3.98 30.11
N LEU A 32 -1.99 3.60 29.81
CA LEU A 32 -0.90 4.54 29.56
C LEU A 32 -1.14 5.41 28.31
N LEU A 33 -1.60 4.80 27.21
CA LEU A 33 -1.86 5.52 25.96
C LEU A 33 -2.97 6.57 26.11
N ASN A 34 -4.01 6.25 26.88
CA ASN A 34 -5.23 7.04 26.98
C ASN A 34 -5.30 7.94 28.23
N ASP A 35 -4.24 7.94 29.04
CA ASP A 35 -4.19 8.60 30.34
C ASP A 35 -5.48 8.31 31.14
N TYR A 36 -5.73 7.01 31.35
CA TYR A 36 -6.98 6.53 31.94
C TYR A 36 -6.77 5.23 32.71
N GLN A 37 -7.25 5.18 33.95
CA GLN A 37 -7.28 3.94 34.71
C GLN A 37 -8.67 3.32 34.63
N PHE A 38 -8.76 2.14 34.01
CA PHE A 38 -9.99 1.36 33.98
C PHE A 38 -10.27 0.80 35.37
N SER A 39 -11.51 0.82 35.81
CA SER A 39 -11.97 -0.10 36.86
C SER A 39 -12.01 -1.54 36.34
N ASP A 40 -12.17 -2.52 37.24
CA ASP A 40 -12.26 -3.92 36.82
C ASP A 40 -13.53 -4.19 35.98
N THR A 41 -14.66 -3.57 36.37
CA THR A 41 -15.94 -3.66 35.65
C THR A 41 -15.87 -3.02 34.27
N GLU A 42 -15.27 -1.83 34.17
CA GLU A 42 -15.04 -1.14 32.91
C GLU A 42 -14.14 -1.96 31.98
N TRP A 43 -13.03 -2.48 32.51
CA TRP A 43 -12.09 -3.26 31.71
C TRP A 43 -12.73 -4.54 31.16
N GLU A 44 -13.44 -5.28 32.00
CA GLU A 44 -14.11 -6.50 31.57
C GLU A 44 -15.15 -6.23 30.49
N THR A 45 -15.97 -5.19 30.68
CA THR A 45 -17.02 -4.81 29.72
C THR A 45 -16.41 -4.34 28.41
N PHE A 46 -15.42 -3.46 28.47
CA PHE A 46 -14.71 -2.95 27.30
C PHE A 46 -14.01 -4.06 26.52
N SER A 47 -13.27 -4.93 27.22
CA SER A 47 -12.54 -6.04 26.61
C SER A 47 -13.51 -7.02 25.95
N LYS A 48 -14.56 -7.48 26.65
CA LYS A 48 -15.54 -8.43 26.09
C LYS A 48 -16.29 -7.86 24.90
N THR A 49 -16.61 -6.57 24.93
CA THR A 49 -17.40 -5.92 23.87
C THR A 49 -16.57 -5.70 22.60
N HIS A 50 -15.33 -5.22 22.74
CA HIS A 50 -14.55 -4.73 21.60
C HIS A 50 -13.31 -5.55 21.27
N LEU A 51 -12.61 -6.13 22.25
CA LEU A 51 -11.30 -6.74 22.03
C LEU A 51 -11.36 -8.26 21.92
N THR A 52 -12.15 -8.90 22.78
CA THR A 52 -12.22 -10.35 22.95
C THR A 52 -13.63 -10.87 22.64
N ASN A 53 -14.35 -10.17 21.77
CA ASN A 53 -15.69 -10.56 21.33
C ASN A 53 -15.58 -11.84 20.47
N PRO A 54 -16.23 -12.96 20.84
CA PRO A 54 -16.14 -14.21 20.08
C PRO A 54 -16.68 -14.12 18.65
N ASN A 55 -17.53 -13.15 18.36
CA ASN A 55 -18.07 -12.91 17.02
C ASN A 55 -17.15 -12.05 16.14
N SER A 56 -16.01 -11.59 16.67
CA SER A 56 -15.04 -10.74 15.97
C SER A 56 -13.80 -11.56 15.61
N GLY A 57 -13.62 -11.83 14.32
CA GLY A 57 -12.47 -12.53 13.77
C GLY A 57 -11.38 -11.58 13.26
N ILE A 58 -10.51 -12.11 12.40
CA ILE A 58 -9.36 -11.38 11.83
C ILE A 58 -9.81 -10.13 11.05
N ILE A 59 -10.91 -10.22 10.30
CA ILE A 59 -11.41 -9.11 9.47
C ILE A 59 -11.87 -7.94 10.35
N GLU A 60 -12.70 -8.22 11.36
CA GLU A 60 -13.23 -7.20 12.27
C GLU A 60 -12.09 -6.58 13.09
N LYS A 61 -11.14 -7.38 13.57
CA LYS A 61 -9.96 -6.88 14.31
C LYS A 61 -9.03 -6.05 13.45
N THR A 62 -8.91 -6.39 12.17
CA THR A 62 -8.19 -5.57 11.19
C THR A 62 -8.90 -4.25 10.95
N GLU A 63 -10.22 -4.25 10.82
CA GLU A 63 -11.03 -3.03 10.70
C GLU A 63 -10.89 -2.14 11.93
N LEU A 64 -10.87 -2.71 13.14
CA LEU A 64 -10.59 -1.98 14.38
C LEU A 64 -9.23 -1.26 14.32
N ILE A 65 -8.17 -1.93 13.86
CA ILE A 65 -6.84 -1.29 13.80
C ILE A 65 -6.74 -0.28 12.65
N GLN A 66 -7.28 -0.61 11.48
CA GLN A 66 -7.08 0.19 10.26
C GLN A 66 -8.05 1.37 10.16
N GLU A 67 -9.27 1.25 10.66
CA GLU A 67 -10.33 2.25 10.51
C GLU A 67 -10.84 2.72 11.87
N ASN A 68 -11.35 1.79 12.69
CA ASN A 68 -12.11 2.09 13.91
C ASN A 68 -11.28 1.98 15.20
N HIS A 69 -10.11 2.61 15.18
CA HIS A 69 -9.10 2.47 16.23
C HIS A 69 -9.38 3.29 17.51
N VAL A 70 -10.48 4.04 17.52
CA VAL A 70 -10.97 4.79 18.68
C VAL A 70 -12.34 4.23 19.04
N LEU A 71 -12.46 3.74 20.27
CA LEU A 71 -13.62 3.00 20.76
C LEU A 71 -14.28 3.73 21.93
N ASN A 72 -15.59 3.61 22.04
CA ASN A 72 -16.34 4.25 23.13
C ASN A 72 -16.38 3.32 24.35
N LEU A 73 -15.86 3.79 25.48
CA LEU A 73 -16.06 3.21 26.79
C LEU A 73 -17.25 3.89 27.47
N ILE A 74 -18.18 3.10 28.02
CA ILE A 74 -19.16 3.57 29.00
C ILE A 74 -18.52 3.36 30.38
N ARG A 75 -18.34 4.44 31.13
CA ARG A 75 -17.74 4.42 32.47
C ARG A 75 -18.74 3.96 33.51
N ASP A 76 -18.24 3.60 34.70
CA ASP A 76 -19.09 3.18 35.82
C ASP A 76 -20.09 4.27 36.27
N ASP A 77 -19.77 5.55 36.04
CA ASP A 77 -20.65 6.70 36.33
C ASP A 77 -21.69 6.97 35.23
N GLY A 78 -21.72 6.16 34.17
CA GLY A 78 -22.62 6.30 33.02
C GLY A 78 -22.14 7.29 31.95
N THR A 79 -21.03 8.00 32.16
CA THR A 79 -20.43 8.88 31.14
C THR A 79 -19.66 8.09 30.10
N THR A 80 -19.35 8.72 28.95
CA THR A 80 -18.59 8.07 27.87
C THR A 80 -17.17 8.62 27.74
N LYS A 81 -16.21 7.77 27.40
CA LYS A 81 -14.82 8.14 27.06
C LYS A 81 -14.37 7.45 25.78
N ASN A 82 -13.68 8.20 24.92
CA ASN A 82 -13.02 7.62 23.75
C ASN A 82 -11.68 7.01 24.16
N ILE A 83 -11.50 5.72 23.88
CA ILE A 83 -10.30 4.92 24.12
C ILE A 83 -9.66 4.60 22.77
N SER A 84 -8.47 5.12 22.54
CA SER A 84 -7.66 4.82 21.36
C SER A 84 -6.88 3.52 21.57
N LEU A 85 -6.85 2.65 20.56
CA LEU A 85 -6.00 1.44 20.53
C LEU A 85 -4.58 1.75 20.03
N ILE A 86 -4.47 2.72 19.13
CA ILE A 86 -3.22 3.16 18.52
C ILE A 86 -3.30 4.64 18.16
N ASP A 87 -2.29 5.43 18.51
CA ASP A 87 -2.21 6.83 18.08
C ASP A 87 -1.55 6.90 16.70
N LYS A 88 -2.36 7.13 15.66
CA LYS A 88 -1.89 7.27 14.28
C LYS A 88 -1.32 8.65 13.96
N LYS A 89 -1.69 9.67 14.74
CA LYS A 89 -1.25 11.06 14.54
C LYS A 89 0.16 11.24 15.10
N ASN A 90 0.37 10.81 16.35
CA ASN A 90 1.67 10.84 17.02
C ASN A 90 2.17 9.42 17.30
N LEU A 91 2.93 8.88 16.34
CA LEU A 91 3.50 7.53 16.45
C LEU A 91 4.38 7.34 17.70
N GLY A 92 4.98 8.42 18.21
CA GLY A 92 5.86 8.36 19.38
C GLY A 92 5.16 7.95 20.68
N LYS A 93 3.86 8.23 20.81
CA LYS A 93 3.07 7.89 22.00
C LYS A 93 2.80 6.39 22.15
N ASN A 94 2.85 5.64 21.06
CA ASN A 94 2.62 4.19 21.13
C ASN A 94 3.79 3.49 21.80
N SER A 95 3.49 2.57 22.72
CA SER A 95 4.47 1.66 23.28
C SER A 95 4.68 0.47 22.35
N VAL A 96 5.92 -0.02 22.28
CA VAL A 96 6.26 -1.20 21.48
C VAL A 96 7.03 -2.16 22.36
N GLN A 97 6.53 -3.38 22.46
CA GLN A 97 7.10 -4.45 23.30
C GLN A 97 7.40 -5.66 22.44
N VAL A 98 8.38 -6.46 22.85
CA VAL A 98 8.69 -7.75 22.24
C VAL A 98 8.50 -8.85 23.25
N ILE A 99 7.74 -9.87 22.86
CA ILE A 99 7.56 -11.11 23.61
C ILE A 99 8.11 -12.26 22.77
N ASN A 100 8.48 -13.34 23.44
CA ASN A 100 8.99 -14.53 22.77
C ASN A 100 8.51 -15.78 23.47
N GLN A 101 8.35 -16.85 22.68
CA GLN A 101 8.06 -18.18 23.20
C GLN A 101 6.75 -18.27 24.00
N TYR A 102 5.76 -17.44 23.61
CA TYR A 102 4.40 -17.45 24.16
C TYR A 102 3.76 -18.82 23.90
N ARG A 103 3.11 -19.39 24.92
CA ARG A 103 2.47 -20.71 24.82
C ARG A 103 0.96 -20.54 24.79
N GLU A 104 0.35 -21.04 23.73
CA GLU A 104 -1.10 -21.18 23.66
C GLU A 104 -1.48 -22.63 23.96
N GLU A 105 -2.26 -22.83 25.01
CA GLU A 105 -2.65 -24.15 25.52
C GLU A 105 -4.11 -24.48 25.23
N LYS A 106 -4.93 -23.49 24.85
CA LYS A 106 -6.39 -23.63 24.63
C LYS A 106 -6.77 -23.90 23.16
N GLY A 107 -5.80 -23.89 22.25
CA GLY A 107 -6.02 -24.25 20.85
C GLY A 107 -6.20 -25.76 20.64
N HIS A 108 -6.38 -26.18 19.38
CA HIS A 108 -6.45 -27.61 19.02
C HIS A 108 -5.19 -28.38 19.43
N HIS A 109 -4.03 -27.72 19.42
CA HIS A 109 -2.76 -28.25 19.88
C HIS A 109 -2.02 -27.21 20.72
N LYS A 110 -1.18 -27.68 21.66
CA LYS A 110 -0.24 -26.81 22.39
C LYS A 110 0.75 -26.22 21.40
N THR A 111 0.71 -24.91 21.21
CA THR A 111 1.56 -24.21 20.25
C THR A 111 2.46 -23.21 20.97
N ARG A 112 3.65 -23.00 20.42
CA ARG A 112 4.63 -22.04 20.94
C ARG A 112 4.99 -21.08 19.83
N TYR A 113 4.68 -19.81 20.04
CA TYR A 113 4.94 -18.74 19.10
C TYR A 113 6.35 -18.19 19.30
N ASP A 114 7.09 -18.01 18.21
CA ASP A 114 8.51 -17.67 18.29
C ASP A 114 8.77 -16.28 18.87
N VAL A 115 8.40 -15.25 18.13
CA VAL A 115 8.56 -13.83 18.51
C VAL A 115 7.33 -13.05 18.06
N THR A 116 6.80 -12.21 18.94
CA THR A 116 5.66 -11.33 18.63
C THR A 116 5.98 -9.93 19.12
N ILE A 117 5.70 -8.94 18.28
CA ILE A 117 5.81 -7.53 18.64
C ILE A 117 4.41 -7.03 19.00
N LEU A 118 4.31 -6.50 20.22
CA LEU A 118 3.10 -5.88 20.73
C LEU A 118 3.18 -4.37 20.52
N VAL A 119 2.08 -3.76 20.06
CA VAL A 119 1.91 -2.31 20.01
C VAL A 119 0.78 -1.94 20.95
N ASN A 120 1.08 -1.14 21.98
CA ASN A 120 0.15 -0.86 23.07
C ASN A 120 -0.44 -2.14 23.70
N GLY A 121 0.37 -3.20 23.79
CA GLY A 121 -0.03 -4.51 24.30
C GLY A 121 -0.78 -5.42 23.32
N LEU A 122 -1.21 -4.92 22.16
CA LEU A 122 -1.85 -5.73 21.12
C LEU A 122 -0.82 -6.44 20.22
N PRO A 123 -0.95 -7.74 19.94
CA PRO A 123 -0.05 -8.43 19.03
C PRO A 123 -0.35 -8.01 17.58
N LEU A 124 0.48 -7.14 17.01
CA LEU A 124 0.28 -6.63 15.64
C LEU A 124 1.27 -7.22 14.63
N VAL A 125 2.41 -7.74 15.09
CA VAL A 125 3.40 -8.37 14.20
C VAL A 125 3.87 -9.68 14.81
N HIS A 126 3.83 -10.74 14.01
CA HIS A 126 4.32 -12.05 14.42
C HIS A 126 5.46 -12.51 13.51
N ILE A 127 6.56 -12.96 14.12
CA ILE A 127 7.79 -13.37 13.45
C ILE A 127 8.02 -14.86 13.72
N GLU A 128 7.92 -15.66 12.66
CA GLU A 128 8.19 -17.09 12.68
C GLU A 128 9.61 -17.37 12.18
N LEU A 129 10.39 -18.12 12.96
CA LEU A 129 11.80 -18.37 12.70
C LEU A 129 12.06 -19.84 12.40
N LYS A 130 12.84 -20.09 11.35
CA LYS A 130 13.37 -21.43 11.04
C LYS A 130 14.89 -21.44 11.12
N ARG A 131 15.44 -22.64 11.27
CA ARG A 131 16.89 -22.85 11.19
C ARG A 131 17.40 -22.51 9.80
N ARG A 132 18.66 -22.08 9.69
CA ARG A 132 19.32 -21.87 8.40
C ARG A 132 19.26 -23.15 7.56
N GLY A 133 19.05 -23.01 6.25
CA GLY A 133 18.87 -24.13 5.32
C GLY A 133 17.42 -24.64 5.19
N VAL A 134 16.52 -24.26 6.10
CA VAL A 134 15.09 -24.60 5.97
C VAL A 134 14.42 -23.63 4.99
N PRO A 135 13.61 -24.11 4.03
CA PRO A 135 12.84 -23.26 3.12
C PRO A 135 11.86 -22.35 3.88
N LEU A 136 11.76 -21.09 3.49
CA LEU A 136 10.80 -20.14 4.09
C LEU A 136 9.34 -20.57 3.97
N LYS A 137 9.02 -21.42 2.98
CA LYS A 137 7.69 -21.99 2.81
C LYS A 137 7.24 -22.80 4.04
N GLU A 138 8.16 -23.41 4.78
CA GLU A 138 7.83 -24.11 6.03
C GLU A 138 7.41 -23.15 7.15
N ALA A 139 8.04 -21.98 7.25
CA ALA A 139 7.61 -20.93 8.17
C ALA A 139 6.23 -20.40 7.79
N PHE A 140 6.00 -20.17 6.50
CA PHE A 140 4.70 -19.77 5.98
C PHE A 140 3.61 -20.80 6.30
N ASN A 141 3.88 -22.09 6.08
CA ASN A 141 2.96 -23.18 6.40
C ASN A 141 2.72 -23.31 7.91
N GLN A 142 3.71 -22.99 8.75
CA GLN A 142 3.54 -22.99 10.21
C GLN A 142 2.54 -21.92 10.65
N ILE A 143 2.68 -20.69 10.16
CA ILE A 143 1.74 -19.60 10.47
C ILE A 143 0.33 -19.96 10.00
N ASN A 144 0.22 -20.59 8.83
CA ASN A 144 -1.04 -21.11 8.31
C ASN A 144 -1.71 -22.12 9.24
N ARG A 145 -0.94 -22.96 9.95
CA ARG A 145 -1.50 -23.84 10.98
C ARG A 145 -1.99 -23.04 12.19
N TYR A 146 -1.19 -22.11 12.70
CA TYR A 146 -1.58 -21.32 13.87
C TYR A 146 -2.89 -20.55 13.70
N GLN A 147 -3.10 -19.95 12.53
CA GLN A 147 -4.36 -19.28 12.21
C GLN A 147 -5.58 -20.22 12.30
N TYR A 148 -5.43 -21.50 11.94
CA TYR A 148 -6.53 -22.48 12.03
C TYR A 148 -6.66 -23.12 13.40
N GLU A 149 -5.55 -23.28 14.12
CA GLU A 149 -5.49 -24.15 15.30
C GLU A 149 -5.47 -23.39 16.61
N SER A 150 -4.99 -22.14 16.64
CA SER A 150 -4.61 -21.50 17.90
C SER A 150 -4.74 -19.98 18.00
N PHE A 151 -4.76 -19.21 16.90
CA PHE A 151 -4.87 -17.73 17.01
C PHE A 151 -6.23 -17.25 17.53
N TRP A 152 -7.30 -17.98 17.22
CA TRP A 152 -8.65 -17.75 17.77
C TRP A 152 -8.81 -18.28 19.20
N ALA A 153 -7.85 -19.08 19.70
CA ALA A 153 -7.97 -19.70 21.01
C ALA A 153 -7.87 -18.68 22.16
N GLY A 154 -8.42 -19.05 23.31
CA GLY A 154 -8.52 -18.15 24.47
C GLY A 154 -9.37 -16.93 24.16
N SER A 155 -8.76 -15.75 24.22
CA SER A 155 -9.34 -14.42 24.03
C SER A 155 -9.26 -13.96 22.58
N GLY A 156 -8.64 -14.76 21.70
CA GLY A 156 -8.49 -14.44 20.28
C GLY A 156 -7.59 -13.22 20.02
N LEU A 157 -6.77 -12.78 20.98
CA LEU A 157 -5.97 -11.56 20.82
C LEU A 157 -4.96 -11.68 19.67
N PHE A 158 -4.48 -12.87 19.33
CA PHE A 158 -3.57 -13.09 18.21
C PHE A 158 -4.21 -12.86 16.83
N GLU A 159 -5.55 -12.77 16.74
CA GLU A 159 -6.23 -12.38 15.50
C GLU A 159 -6.04 -10.89 15.16
N PHE A 160 -5.50 -10.07 16.08
CA PHE A 160 -5.10 -8.69 15.81
C PHE A 160 -3.83 -8.56 14.95
N ILE A 161 -3.08 -9.65 14.71
CA ILE A 161 -1.86 -9.60 13.93
C ILE A 161 -2.16 -9.02 12.54
N GLN A 162 -1.46 -7.94 12.18
CA GLN A 162 -1.58 -7.27 10.89
C GLN A 162 -0.52 -7.75 9.91
N ILE A 163 0.69 -8.01 10.41
CA ILE A 163 1.86 -8.36 9.60
C ILE A 163 2.49 -9.64 10.11
N PHE A 164 2.73 -10.57 9.20
CA PHE A 164 3.56 -11.74 9.43
C PHE A 164 4.94 -11.54 8.84
N VAL A 165 5.96 -11.98 9.57
CA VAL A 165 7.35 -12.04 9.12
C VAL A 165 7.81 -13.49 9.22
N ILE A 166 8.44 -13.98 8.16
CA ILE A 166 9.05 -15.31 8.12
C ILE A 166 10.53 -15.17 7.85
N SER A 167 11.36 -15.88 8.61
CA SER A 167 12.80 -15.86 8.41
C SER A 167 13.45 -17.21 8.67
N ASN A 168 14.51 -17.52 7.93
CA ASN A 168 15.44 -18.61 8.25
C ASN A 168 16.82 -18.10 8.65
N GLY A 169 16.92 -16.81 9.00
CA GLY A 169 18.15 -16.08 9.30
C GLY A 169 18.76 -15.41 8.07
N THR A 170 18.87 -16.13 6.94
CA THR A 170 19.50 -15.61 5.71
C THR A 170 18.53 -14.88 4.79
N HIS A 171 17.27 -15.33 4.78
CA HIS A 171 16.21 -14.75 3.99
C HIS A 171 15.07 -14.39 4.92
N THR A 172 14.51 -13.20 4.75
CA THR A 172 13.42 -12.67 5.55
C THR A 172 12.40 -12.04 4.63
N LYS A 173 11.13 -12.43 4.81
CA LYS A 173 10.00 -11.88 4.05
C LYS A 173 8.86 -11.51 4.98
N TYR A 174 8.02 -10.60 4.52
CA TYR A 174 6.84 -10.15 5.25
C TYR A 174 5.59 -10.12 4.36
N TYR A 175 4.42 -10.23 4.97
CA TYR A 175 3.13 -10.21 4.30
C TYR A 175 2.00 -9.81 5.28
N SER A 176 0.85 -9.42 4.75
CA SER A 176 -0.33 -9.04 5.53
C SER A 176 -1.15 -10.26 5.97
N ASN A 177 -2.03 -10.09 6.95
CA ASN A 177 -2.83 -11.18 7.51
C ASN A 177 -3.95 -11.72 6.59
N THR A 178 -4.42 -10.95 5.61
CA THR A 178 -5.55 -11.33 4.74
C THR A 178 -5.16 -11.99 3.41
N THR A 179 -3.88 -12.27 3.14
CA THR A 179 -3.47 -13.04 1.95
C THR A 179 -3.97 -14.50 1.98
N ARG A 180 -4.98 -14.85 2.78
CA ARG A 180 -5.45 -16.22 2.97
C ARG A 180 -6.96 -16.43 2.93
N ASP A 181 -7.80 -15.52 3.41
CA ASP A 181 -9.26 -15.78 3.46
C ASP A 181 -9.89 -16.05 2.09
N SER A 182 -9.31 -15.51 1.00
CA SER A 182 -9.76 -15.80 -0.37
C SER A 182 -9.31 -17.18 -0.88
N HIS A 183 -8.20 -17.76 -0.38
CA HIS A 183 -7.77 -19.12 -0.70
C HIS A 183 -8.71 -20.19 -0.11
N ILE A 184 -9.38 -19.87 1.00
CA ILE A 184 -10.39 -20.74 1.61
C ILE A 184 -11.64 -20.81 0.73
N ARG A 185 -12.13 -19.66 0.24
CA ARG A 185 -13.29 -19.61 -0.69
C ARG A 185 -13.02 -20.34 -2.00
N GLU A 186 -11.78 -20.39 -2.47
CA GLU A 186 -11.39 -21.11 -3.69
C GLU A 186 -11.32 -22.64 -3.50
N ASN A 187 -11.08 -23.13 -2.27
CA ASN A 187 -10.92 -24.56 -1.99
C ASN A 187 -12.15 -25.23 -1.36
N THR A 188 -13.23 -24.49 -1.09
CA THR A 188 -14.51 -25.06 -0.64
C THR A 188 -15.20 -25.80 -1.80
N PRO A 189 -15.52 -27.11 -1.67
CA PRO A 189 -16.26 -27.84 -2.70
C PRO A 189 -17.64 -27.20 -2.92
N GLY A 190 -17.93 -26.74 -4.14
CA GLY A 190 -19.22 -26.13 -4.51
C GLY A 190 -19.20 -24.61 -4.73
N ALA A 191 -18.11 -23.91 -4.36
CA ALA A 191 -17.90 -22.54 -4.79
C ALA A 191 -17.58 -22.51 -6.30
N ARG A 192 -18.24 -21.61 -7.07
CA ARG A 192 -17.98 -21.45 -8.51
C ARG A 192 -16.48 -21.18 -8.70
N LYS A 193 -15.77 -22.10 -9.35
CA LYS A 193 -14.36 -21.95 -9.76
C LYS A 193 -14.23 -20.74 -10.70
N SER A 194 -14.09 -19.54 -10.16
CA SER A 194 -13.53 -18.42 -10.93
C SER A 194 -12.04 -18.70 -11.09
N VAL A 195 -11.62 -18.99 -12.32
CA VAL A 195 -10.22 -19.25 -12.71
C VAL A 195 -9.41 -17.95 -12.70
N LYS A 196 -9.39 -17.24 -11.57
CA LYS A 196 -8.41 -16.16 -11.32
C LYS A 196 -7.47 -16.68 -10.24
N LYS A 197 -6.20 -16.92 -10.60
CA LYS A 197 -5.14 -17.13 -9.61
C LYS A 197 -5.10 -15.89 -8.72
N THR A 198 -5.59 -15.97 -7.47
CA THR A 198 -5.58 -14.85 -6.54
C THR A 198 -4.29 -14.77 -5.74
N SER A 199 -4.12 -13.65 -5.03
CA SER A 199 -2.90 -13.14 -4.41
C SER A 199 -2.40 -13.88 -3.15
N ASN A 200 -2.64 -15.18 -3.07
CA ASN A 200 -2.71 -15.89 -1.79
C ASN A 200 -1.72 -17.05 -1.66
N SER A 201 -0.58 -16.89 -2.30
CA SER A 201 0.48 -17.89 -2.38
C SER A 201 1.80 -17.30 -1.84
N PHE A 202 2.79 -18.14 -1.54
CA PHE A 202 4.09 -17.69 -1.01
C PHE A 202 4.74 -16.58 -1.88
N GLU A 203 4.37 -16.52 -3.15
CA GLU A 203 4.71 -15.52 -4.15
C GLU A 203 4.28 -14.09 -3.78
N PHE A 204 3.30 -13.91 -2.88
CA PHE A 204 2.86 -12.59 -2.41
C PHE A 204 3.59 -12.10 -1.16
N THR A 205 4.52 -12.92 -0.63
CA THR A 205 5.45 -12.49 0.41
C THR A 205 6.51 -11.55 -0.18
N SER A 206 6.73 -10.43 0.49
CA SER A 206 7.62 -9.37 0.03
C SER A 206 8.94 -9.37 0.80
N CYS A 207 10.05 -9.07 0.11
CA CYS A 207 11.31 -8.72 0.76
C CYS A 207 11.26 -7.26 1.18
N TRP A 208 11.89 -6.92 2.32
CA TRP A 208 12.19 -5.51 2.61
C TRP A 208 13.33 -5.03 1.71
N ALA A 209 13.41 -3.73 1.43
CA ALA A 209 14.41 -3.18 0.53
C ALA A 209 14.76 -1.73 0.87
N ASP A 210 15.92 -1.29 0.40
CA ASP A 210 16.31 0.12 0.45
C ASP A 210 15.57 0.97 -0.60
N ALA A 211 15.79 2.28 -0.56
CA ALA A 211 15.15 3.23 -1.47
C ALA A 211 15.70 3.19 -2.93
N LYS A 212 16.65 2.29 -3.21
CA LYS A 212 17.18 1.96 -4.54
C LYS A 212 16.69 0.58 -5.03
N ASN A 213 15.79 -0.06 -4.26
CA ASN A 213 15.24 -1.39 -4.51
C ASN A 213 16.24 -2.54 -4.33
N HIS A 214 17.27 -2.38 -3.48
CA HIS A 214 18.11 -3.50 -3.07
C HIS A 214 17.48 -4.25 -1.90
N ASN A 215 17.28 -5.56 -2.06
CA ASN A 215 16.63 -6.41 -1.07
C ASN A 215 17.49 -6.58 0.20
N ILE A 216 16.85 -6.42 1.36
CA ILE A 216 17.42 -6.64 2.70
C ILE A 216 16.89 -7.97 3.21
N GLN A 217 17.67 -9.03 3.03
CA GLN A 217 17.24 -10.41 3.29
C GLN A 217 17.70 -10.95 4.65
N ASP A 218 18.88 -10.55 5.13
CA ASP A 218 19.40 -11.00 6.42
C ASP A 218 18.50 -10.50 7.57
N LEU A 219 18.22 -11.39 8.52
CA LEU A 219 17.34 -11.10 9.65
C LEU A 219 17.85 -9.94 10.52
N THR A 220 19.16 -9.79 10.64
CA THR A 220 19.79 -8.74 11.47
C THR A 220 19.56 -7.37 10.83
N ASP A 221 19.82 -7.24 9.53
CA ASP A 221 19.62 -6.00 8.78
C ASP A 221 18.13 -5.66 8.66
N PHE A 222 17.28 -6.67 8.46
CA PHE A 222 15.82 -6.53 8.50
C PHE A 222 15.37 -5.97 9.86
N ALA A 223 15.86 -6.54 10.96
CA ALA A 223 15.54 -6.05 12.29
C ALA A 223 16.07 -4.61 12.53
N GLN A 224 17.20 -4.23 11.93
CA GLN A 224 17.78 -2.88 12.01
C GLN A 224 17.09 -1.83 11.13
N THR A 225 16.20 -2.26 10.24
CA THR A 225 15.53 -1.37 9.29
C THR A 225 14.02 -1.43 9.46
N PHE A 226 13.39 -2.55 9.13
CA PHE A 226 11.94 -2.75 9.21
C PHE A 226 11.42 -2.68 10.65
N CYS A 227 12.08 -3.36 11.60
CA CYS A 227 11.60 -3.44 12.98
C CYS A 227 11.94 -2.21 13.84
N LYS A 228 12.58 -1.17 13.30
CA LYS A 228 12.76 0.09 14.04
C LYS A 228 11.40 0.66 14.43
N LYS A 229 11.25 1.14 15.67
CA LYS A 229 9.98 1.61 16.23
C LYS A 229 9.20 2.52 15.26
N HIS A 230 9.83 3.58 14.77
CA HIS A 230 9.18 4.52 13.84
C HIS A 230 8.78 3.86 12.51
N THR A 231 9.67 3.07 11.91
CA THR A 231 9.42 2.37 10.64
C THR A 231 8.27 1.39 10.77
N LEU A 232 8.32 0.51 11.78
CA LEU A 232 7.30 -0.50 12.04
C LEU A 232 5.92 0.14 12.24
N LEU A 233 5.84 1.15 13.10
CA LEU A 233 4.59 1.85 13.36
C LEU A 233 4.08 2.57 12.11
N SER A 234 4.96 3.18 11.31
CA SER A 234 4.58 3.81 10.04
C SER A 234 4.03 2.78 9.06
N VAL A 235 4.64 1.60 8.95
CA VAL A 235 4.13 0.53 8.09
C VAL A 235 2.74 0.11 8.52
N ILE A 236 2.52 -0.19 9.80
CA ILE A 236 1.23 -0.65 10.34
C ILE A 236 0.13 0.41 10.21
N THR A 237 0.45 1.68 10.46
CA THR A 237 -0.56 2.76 10.56
C THR A 237 -0.78 3.54 9.27
N ARG A 238 0.27 3.71 8.46
CA ARG A 238 0.26 4.58 7.25
C ARG A 238 0.43 3.82 5.96
N TYR A 239 1.08 2.66 5.96
CA TYR A 239 1.39 1.92 4.72
C TYR A 239 0.70 0.56 4.61
N CYS A 240 -0.31 0.34 5.43
CA CYS A 240 -1.35 -0.66 5.22
C CYS A 240 -2.56 -0.02 4.50
N VAL A 241 -3.19 -0.78 3.62
CA VAL A 241 -4.45 -0.43 2.96
C VAL A 241 -5.45 -1.52 3.26
N PHE A 242 -6.56 -1.15 3.90
CA PHE A 242 -7.69 -2.05 4.11
C PHE A 242 -8.75 -1.77 3.04
N THR A 243 -8.89 -2.71 2.11
CA THR A 243 -9.72 -2.55 0.92
C THR A 243 -11.23 -2.58 1.24
N ALA A 244 -12.05 -2.13 0.31
CA ALA A 244 -13.51 -2.29 0.34
C ALA A 244 -13.93 -3.77 0.40
N GLU A 245 -13.11 -4.66 -0.17
CA GLU A 245 -13.27 -6.12 -0.11
C GLU A 245 -12.77 -6.74 1.20
N LYS A 246 -12.42 -5.92 2.20
CA LYS A 246 -11.93 -6.35 3.52
C LYS A 246 -10.61 -7.15 3.44
N LEU A 247 -9.73 -6.79 2.51
CA LEU A 247 -8.37 -7.29 2.42
C LEU A 247 -7.38 -6.25 2.97
N LEU A 248 -6.51 -6.66 3.88
CA LEU A 248 -5.34 -5.91 4.30
C LEU A 248 -4.20 -6.11 3.29
N LEU A 249 -3.76 -5.03 2.67
CA LEU A 249 -2.59 -5.00 1.81
C LEU A 249 -1.51 -4.17 2.51
N VAL A 250 -0.35 -4.77 2.72
CA VAL A 250 0.84 -4.03 3.15
C VAL A 250 1.59 -3.55 1.91
N MET A 251 1.92 -2.26 1.87
CA MET A 251 2.70 -1.70 0.77
C MET A 251 4.11 -2.28 0.71
N ARG A 252 4.59 -2.48 -0.53
CA ARG A 252 5.97 -2.89 -0.82
C ARG A 252 6.94 -1.72 -0.65
N PRO A 253 8.24 -1.97 -0.43
CA PRO A 253 9.20 -0.91 -0.10
C PRO A 253 9.27 0.20 -1.14
N TYR A 254 9.21 -0.14 -2.43
CA TYR A 254 9.22 0.85 -3.52
C TYR A 254 7.97 1.73 -3.56
N GLN A 255 6.83 1.24 -3.06
CA GLN A 255 5.59 2.01 -2.95
C GLN A 255 5.72 3.01 -1.79
N ILE A 256 6.18 2.54 -0.63
CA ILE A 256 6.46 3.38 0.54
C ILE A 256 7.46 4.48 0.17
N ALA A 257 8.56 4.11 -0.48
CA ALA A 257 9.62 5.03 -0.86
C ALA A 257 9.18 6.07 -1.90
N ALA A 258 8.19 5.75 -2.75
CA ALA A 258 7.56 6.71 -3.66
C ALA A 258 6.65 7.68 -2.91
N THR A 259 5.77 7.16 -2.04
CA THR A 259 4.85 7.95 -1.22
C THR A 259 5.60 8.92 -0.30
N GLU A 260 6.61 8.46 0.43
CA GLU A 260 7.41 9.30 1.33
C GLU A 260 8.11 10.43 0.59
N ARG A 261 8.64 10.17 -0.61
CA ARG A 261 9.27 11.21 -1.42
C ARG A 261 8.28 12.26 -1.90
N ILE A 262 7.05 11.88 -2.26
CA ILE A 262 6.00 12.83 -2.61
C ILE A 262 5.62 13.68 -1.41
N LEU A 263 5.31 13.06 -0.26
CA LEU A 263 4.93 13.79 0.95
C LEU A 263 6.02 14.76 1.41
N LYS A 264 7.29 14.30 1.38
CA LYS A 264 8.44 15.14 1.67
C LYS A 264 8.59 16.29 0.68
N LYS A 265 8.34 16.04 -0.62
CA LYS A 265 8.41 17.07 -1.67
C LYS A 265 7.34 18.15 -1.47
N ILE A 266 6.12 17.77 -1.08
CA ILE A 266 5.05 18.71 -0.71
C ILE A 266 5.53 19.58 0.44
N GLN A 267 5.88 18.98 1.58
CA GLN A 267 6.31 19.70 2.79
C GLN A 267 7.47 20.67 2.53
N ILE A 268 8.51 20.22 1.81
CA ILE A 268 9.66 21.06 1.46
C ILE A 268 9.22 22.23 0.60
N SER A 269 8.44 21.98 -0.45
CA SER A 269 8.07 23.03 -1.41
C SER A 269 7.10 24.04 -0.82
N SER A 270 6.18 23.59 0.05
CA SER A 270 5.28 24.49 0.81
C SER A 270 6.09 25.35 1.79
N ALA A 271 7.06 24.78 2.51
CA ALA A 271 7.91 25.53 3.44
C ALA A 271 8.79 26.58 2.75
N TYR A 272 9.28 26.31 1.54
CA TYR A 272 10.06 27.27 0.75
C TYR A 272 9.20 28.24 -0.09
N GLY A 273 7.87 28.11 -0.06
CA GLY A 273 6.96 28.96 -0.84
C GLY A 273 7.08 28.77 -2.35
N THR A 274 7.50 27.59 -2.81
CA THR A 274 7.68 27.29 -4.25
C THR A 274 6.49 26.58 -4.87
N ALA A 275 5.39 26.38 -4.12
CA ALA A 275 4.16 25.83 -4.65
C ALA A 275 3.66 26.63 -5.88
N GLY A 276 3.02 25.93 -6.82
CA GLY A 276 2.65 26.50 -8.12
C GLY A 276 3.75 26.44 -9.19
N THR A 277 4.94 25.94 -8.86
CA THR A 277 6.05 25.76 -9.81
C THR A 277 6.23 24.28 -10.22
N LEU A 278 6.95 24.05 -11.32
CA LEU A 278 7.32 22.68 -11.74
C LEU A 278 8.17 21.97 -10.69
N ASP A 279 9.01 22.71 -9.97
CA ASP A 279 9.91 22.17 -8.95
C ASP A 279 9.18 21.79 -7.66
N ALA A 280 7.91 22.16 -7.50
CA ALA A 280 7.06 21.73 -6.39
C ALA A 280 6.36 20.37 -6.64
N GLY A 281 6.52 19.82 -7.85
CA GLY A 281 5.97 18.53 -8.27
C GLY A 281 7.01 17.41 -8.40
N GLY A 282 6.59 16.33 -9.05
CA GLY A 282 7.48 15.28 -9.54
C GLY A 282 6.72 14.10 -10.12
N TYR A 283 7.43 13.10 -10.63
CA TYR A 283 6.79 11.88 -11.13
C TYR A 283 7.43 10.60 -10.58
N ILE A 284 6.61 9.55 -10.56
CA ILE A 284 6.95 8.20 -10.15
C ILE A 284 6.94 7.29 -11.37
N TRP A 285 8.09 6.70 -11.66
CA TRP A 285 8.22 5.72 -12.74
C TRP A 285 8.21 4.30 -12.20
N HIS A 286 7.03 3.70 -12.16
CA HIS A 286 6.82 2.33 -11.68
C HIS A 286 6.22 1.49 -12.80
N THR A 287 6.76 0.29 -13.05
CA THR A 287 6.30 -0.56 -14.16
C THR A 287 4.80 -0.90 -14.09
N THR A 288 4.18 -1.21 -15.22
CA THR A 288 2.78 -1.68 -15.26
C THR A 288 2.62 -2.95 -14.42
N GLY A 289 1.54 -3.04 -13.65
CA GLY A 289 1.27 -4.16 -12.75
C GLY A 289 1.99 -4.09 -11.38
N SER A 290 2.79 -3.06 -11.10
CA SER A 290 3.49 -2.92 -9.81
C SER A 290 2.62 -2.37 -8.66
N GLY A 291 1.34 -2.08 -8.91
CA GLY A 291 0.43 -1.48 -7.92
C GLY A 291 0.52 0.06 -7.85
N LYS A 292 0.63 0.74 -9.01
CA LYS A 292 0.66 2.22 -9.07
C LYS A 292 -0.60 2.87 -8.52
N THR A 293 -1.78 2.41 -8.93
CA THR A 293 -3.08 2.94 -8.49
C THR A 293 -3.25 2.87 -6.97
N LEU A 294 -2.86 1.75 -6.34
CA LEU A 294 -2.84 1.62 -4.88
C LEU A 294 -1.89 2.65 -4.24
N THR A 295 -0.70 2.80 -4.81
CA THR A 295 0.35 3.71 -4.29
C THR A 295 -0.07 5.17 -4.42
N SER A 296 -0.58 5.57 -5.59
CA SER A 296 -0.99 6.93 -5.88
C SER A 296 -2.20 7.32 -5.03
N PHE A 297 -3.16 6.42 -4.87
CA PHE A 297 -4.32 6.65 -4.01
C PHE A 297 -3.94 6.75 -2.53
N LYS A 298 -3.10 5.85 -2.03
CA LYS A 298 -2.63 5.94 -0.64
C LYS A 298 -1.82 7.21 -0.39
N THR A 299 -1.04 7.65 -1.37
CA THR A 299 -0.33 8.93 -1.32
C THR A 299 -1.30 10.11 -1.23
N ALA A 300 -2.39 10.10 -1.99
CA ALA A 300 -3.41 11.13 -1.93
C ALA A 300 -4.09 11.18 -0.54
N GLN A 301 -4.41 10.02 0.05
CA GLN A 301 -4.95 9.96 1.42
C GLN A 301 -4.00 10.57 2.44
N LEU A 302 -2.71 10.22 2.39
CA LEU A 302 -1.74 10.75 3.34
C LEU A 302 -1.45 12.24 3.12
N ALA A 303 -1.58 12.74 1.88
CA ALA A 303 -1.40 14.15 1.56
C ALA A 303 -2.52 15.03 2.13
N VAL A 304 -3.75 14.50 2.29
CA VAL A 304 -4.88 15.21 2.93
C VAL A 304 -4.61 15.56 4.39
N ASP A 305 -3.85 14.70 5.08
CA ASP A 305 -3.51 14.86 6.49
C ASP A 305 -2.31 15.80 6.73
N LEU A 306 -1.66 16.26 5.65
CA LEU A 306 -0.60 17.25 5.78
C LEU A 306 -1.18 18.60 6.23
N PRO A 307 -0.46 19.34 7.09
CA PRO A 307 -0.86 20.69 7.45
C PRO A 307 -0.89 21.57 6.19
N ASP A 308 -1.78 22.56 6.22
CA ASP A 308 -1.93 23.59 5.17
C ASP A 308 -2.43 23.10 3.81
N ILE A 309 -2.70 21.80 3.60
CA ILE A 309 -3.34 21.30 2.38
C ILE A 309 -4.87 21.44 2.48
N ASP A 310 -5.46 22.21 1.57
CA ASP A 310 -6.90 22.44 1.51
C ASP A 310 -7.62 21.28 0.82
N LYS A 311 -7.12 20.86 -0.35
CA LYS A 311 -7.73 19.83 -1.20
C LYS A 311 -6.69 18.95 -1.88
N VAL A 312 -7.03 17.68 -2.05
CA VAL A 312 -6.29 16.73 -2.88
C VAL A 312 -7.18 16.25 -4.02
N LEU A 313 -6.78 16.54 -5.25
CA LEU A 313 -7.46 16.06 -6.45
C LEU A 313 -6.74 14.82 -6.98
N PHE A 314 -7.42 13.69 -6.90
CA PHE A 314 -6.95 12.44 -7.48
C PHE A 314 -7.51 12.29 -8.90
N VAL A 315 -6.65 12.45 -9.90
CA VAL A 315 -7.01 12.55 -11.31
C VAL A 315 -6.71 11.23 -12.03
N VAL A 316 -7.74 10.58 -12.54
CA VAL A 316 -7.65 9.29 -13.24
C VAL A 316 -7.98 9.40 -14.71
N ASP A 317 -7.41 8.52 -15.54
CA ASP A 317 -7.92 8.30 -16.90
C ASP A 317 -9.09 7.31 -16.86
N ARG A 318 -10.19 7.68 -17.51
CA ARG A 318 -11.44 6.90 -17.54
C ARG A 318 -11.29 5.48 -18.08
N LYS A 319 -10.28 5.23 -18.92
CA LYS A 319 -10.06 3.91 -19.54
C LYS A 319 -9.41 2.92 -18.58
N ASP A 320 -8.73 3.44 -17.57
CA ASP A 320 -7.89 2.67 -16.67
C ASP A 320 -8.58 2.45 -15.32
N LEU A 321 -9.84 2.91 -15.17
CA LEU A 321 -10.65 2.66 -13.98
C LEU A 321 -11.33 1.29 -14.09
N ASP A 322 -10.83 0.32 -13.32
CA ASP A 322 -11.52 -0.94 -13.12
C ASP A 322 -12.56 -0.85 -11.98
N TYR A 323 -13.42 -1.87 -11.89
CA TYR A 323 -14.49 -1.93 -10.89
C TYR A 323 -13.96 -1.89 -9.44
N GLN A 324 -12.79 -2.49 -9.19
CA GLN A 324 -12.19 -2.52 -7.87
C GLN A 324 -11.76 -1.12 -7.43
N THR A 325 -11.13 -0.38 -8.35
CA THR A 325 -10.72 1.02 -8.14
C THR A 325 -11.92 1.92 -7.89
N ILE A 326 -13.05 1.69 -8.58
CA ILE A 326 -14.32 2.39 -8.34
C ILE A 326 -14.84 2.15 -6.92
N LEU A 327 -14.87 0.89 -6.47
CA LEU A 327 -15.34 0.54 -5.12
C LEU A 327 -14.47 1.17 -4.02
N GLU A 328 -13.15 1.16 -4.20
CA GLU A 328 -12.23 1.83 -3.28
C GLU A 328 -12.54 3.32 -3.19
N TYR A 329 -12.87 3.98 -4.30
CA TYR A 329 -13.18 5.41 -4.29
C TYR A 329 -14.54 5.73 -3.68
N ASP A 330 -15.55 4.89 -3.97
CA ASP A 330 -16.88 5.04 -3.41
C ASP A 330 -16.91 4.84 -1.88
N LYS A 331 -15.92 4.14 -1.30
CA LYS A 331 -15.73 4.02 0.15
C LYS A 331 -15.42 5.36 0.83
N PHE A 332 -14.72 6.26 0.13
CA PHE A 332 -14.39 7.59 0.65
C PHE A 332 -15.48 8.59 0.31
N GLU A 333 -16.06 8.48 -0.89
CA GLU A 333 -17.18 9.32 -1.27
C GLU A 333 -18.05 8.63 -2.34
N LYS A 334 -19.31 8.36 -1.98
CA LYS A 334 -20.27 7.71 -2.90
C LYS A 334 -20.42 8.50 -4.19
N GLY A 335 -20.12 7.86 -5.32
CA GLY A 335 -20.30 8.41 -6.65
C GLY A 335 -19.11 9.21 -7.17
N ALA A 336 -17.96 9.19 -6.47
CA ALA A 336 -16.74 9.87 -6.89
C ALA A 336 -16.21 9.36 -8.25
N ALA A 337 -16.49 8.08 -8.58
CA ALA A 337 -16.10 7.47 -9.84
C ALA A 337 -17.23 7.40 -10.90
N ASN A 338 -18.29 8.21 -10.77
CA ASN A 338 -19.43 8.17 -11.70
C ASN A 338 -19.03 8.62 -13.13
N SER A 339 -19.44 7.87 -14.16
CA SER A 339 -18.99 7.99 -15.55
C SER A 339 -19.63 9.12 -16.36
N ASN A 340 -20.58 9.88 -15.78
CA ASN A 340 -21.24 10.98 -16.48
C ASN A 340 -20.27 12.14 -16.79
N LYS A 341 -20.55 12.97 -17.81
CA LYS A 341 -19.75 14.19 -18.11
C LYS A 341 -20.15 15.41 -17.26
N SER A 342 -21.08 15.22 -16.32
CA SER A 342 -21.58 16.34 -15.52
C SER A 342 -20.49 16.80 -14.56
N THR A 343 -20.21 18.09 -14.56
CA THR A 343 -19.31 18.74 -13.60
C THR A 343 -20.05 19.25 -12.37
N ALA A 344 -21.38 19.04 -12.27
CA ALA A 344 -22.17 19.52 -11.14
C ALA A 344 -21.73 18.88 -9.82
N VAL A 345 -21.48 17.56 -9.82
CA VAL A 345 -20.98 16.84 -8.64
C VAL A 345 -19.58 17.32 -8.28
N LEU A 346 -18.67 17.41 -9.26
CA LEU A 346 -17.31 17.90 -9.06
C LEU A 346 -17.31 19.32 -8.46
N LYS A 347 -18.16 20.22 -8.98
CA LYS A 347 -18.29 21.58 -8.44
C LYS A 347 -18.76 21.56 -6.99
N LYS A 348 -19.82 20.82 -6.69
CA LYS A 348 -20.35 20.67 -5.31
C LYS A 348 -19.29 20.13 -4.35
N GLN A 349 -18.45 19.20 -4.79
CA GLN A 349 -17.35 18.64 -4.00
C GLN A 349 -16.27 19.67 -3.73
N LEU A 350 -15.87 20.43 -4.75
CA LEU A 350 -14.86 21.49 -4.62
C LEU A 350 -15.33 22.63 -3.69
N GLU A 351 -16.64 22.91 -3.67
CA GLU A 351 -17.26 23.90 -2.77
C GLU A 351 -17.51 23.36 -1.35
N ASN A 352 -17.59 22.03 -1.16
CA ASN A 352 -17.78 21.42 0.15
C ASN A 352 -16.46 21.43 0.94
N LYS A 353 -16.40 22.14 2.06
CA LYS A 353 -15.20 22.24 2.91
C LYS A 353 -14.77 20.89 3.50
N ASP A 354 -15.71 20.00 3.81
CA ASP A 354 -15.42 18.70 4.43
C ASP A 354 -14.84 17.67 3.43
N ALA A 355 -15.11 17.85 2.13
CA ALA A 355 -14.62 16.96 1.08
C ALA A 355 -13.16 17.26 0.72
N LYS A 356 -12.20 16.77 1.50
CA LYS A 356 -10.77 17.06 1.27
C LYS A 356 -10.14 16.29 0.11
N ILE A 357 -10.51 15.02 -0.09
CA ILE A 357 -10.07 14.20 -1.22
C ILE A 357 -11.17 14.18 -2.28
N ILE A 358 -10.82 14.47 -3.53
CA ILE A 358 -11.76 14.52 -4.65
C ILE A 358 -11.22 13.67 -5.78
N VAL A 359 -11.95 12.61 -6.13
CA VAL A 359 -11.62 11.77 -7.28
C VAL A 359 -12.33 12.31 -8.51
N THR A 360 -11.60 12.50 -9.61
CA THR A 360 -12.17 12.99 -10.88
C THR A 360 -11.37 12.52 -12.08
N THR A 361 -11.94 12.68 -13.28
CA THR A 361 -11.19 12.45 -14.52
C THR A 361 -10.59 13.76 -15.01
N ILE A 362 -9.49 13.68 -15.77
CA ILE A 362 -8.89 14.90 -16.35
C ILE A 362 -9.92 15.66 -17.21
N GLN A 363 -10.82 14.95 -17.89
CA GLN A 363 -11.75 15.57 -18.83
C GLN A 363 -12.84 16.33 -18.10
N LYS A 364 -13.29 15.82 -16.94
CA LYS A 364 -14.21 16.57 -16.06
C LYS A 364 -13.55 17.81 -15.50
N LEU A 365 -12.28 17.70 -15.07
CA LEU A 365 -11.52 18.83 -14.54
C LEU A 365 -11.33 19.92 -15.60
N ASP A 366 -10.98 19.55 -16.84
CA ASP A 366 -10.82 20.49 -17.96
C ASP A 366 -12.13 21.22 -18.31
N VAL A 367 -13.26 20.49 -18.36
CA VAL A 367 -14.59 21.09 -18.57
C VAL A 367 -14.98 22.00 -17.41
N PHE A 368 -14.65 21.62 -16.17
CA PHE A 368 -14.90 22.44 -14.99
C PHE A 368 -14.12 23.76 -15.06
N ILE A 369 -12.83 23.70 -15.39
CA ILE A 369 -11.95 24.87 -15.54
C ILE A 369 -12.52 25.83 -16.59
N SER A 370 -12.89 25.28 -17.75
CA SER A 370 -13.45 26.08 -18.86
C SER A 370 -14.75 26.79 -18.49
N LYS A 371 -15.60 26.17 -17.65
CA LYS A 371 -16.90 26.74 -17.24
C LYS A 371 -16.81 27.65 -16.01
N ASN A 372 -15.77 27.52 -15.18
CA ASN A 372 -15.65 28.24 -13.91
C ASN A 372 -14.27 28.91 -13.82
N PRO A 373 -13.97 29.95 -14.62
CA PRO A 373 -12.64 30.56 -14.70
C PRO A 373 -12.23 31.33 -13.44
N LYS A 374 -13.17 31.67 -12.55
CA LYS A 374 -12.95 32.44 -11.31
C LYS A 374 -13.27 31.64 -10.04
N HIS A 375 -13.17 30.32 -10.08
CA HIS A 375 -13.50 29.47 -8.94
C HIS A 375 -12.45 29.59 -7.82
N GLU A 376 -12.87 29.59 -6.56
CA GLU A 376 -11.99 29.83 -5.41
C GLU A 376 -10.88 28.77 -5.25
N ILE A 377 -11.15 27.53 -5.66
CA ILE A 377 -10.20 26.40 -5.62
C ILE A 377 -8.83 26.73 -6.21
N TYR A 378 -8.74 27.64 -7.18
CA TYR A 378 -7.49 27.99 -7.85
C TYR A 378 -6.49 28.73 -6.96
N HIS A 379 -6.97 29.31 -5.86
CA HIS A 379 -6.16 30.04 -4.87
C HIS A 379 -5.94 29.23 -3.58
N MET A 380 -6.63 28.10 -3.43
CA MET A 380 -6.41 27.15 -2.35
C MET A 380 -5.10 26.37 -2.55
N HIS A 381 -4.57 25.79 -1.48
CA HIS A 381 -3.39 24.95 -1.51
C HIS A 381 -3.76 23.52 -1.91
N VAL A 382 -3.47 23.16 -3.16
CA VAL A 382 -4.01 21.96 -3.80
C VAL A 382 -2.92 20.97 -4.20
N VAL A 383 -3.10 19.69 -3.87
CA VAL A 383 -2.27 18.61 -4.41
C VAL A 383 -3.03 17.88 -5.51
N LEU A 384 -2.45 17.79 -6.71
CA LEU A 384 -2.99 17.01 -7.82
C LEU A 384 -2.14 15.75 -8.02
N VAL A 385 -2.77 14.59 -7.88
CA VAL A 385 -2.14 13.28 -8.09
C VAL A 385 -2.75 12.62 -9.31
N PHE A 386 -1.97 12.44 -10.36
CA PHE A 386 -2.40 11.83 -11.61
C PHE A 386 -1.98 10.36 -11.64
N ASP A 387 -2.96 9.46 -11.77
CA ASP A 387 -2.71 8.03 -11.98
C ASP A 387 -2.64 7.70 -13.47
N GLU A 388 -1.77 6.74 -13.83
CA GLU A 388 -1.52 6.29 -15.21
C GLU A 388 -1.40 7.44 -16.23
N CYS A 389 -0.41 8.31 -16.04
CA CYS A 389 -0.16 9.45 -16.92
C CYS A 389 0.21 8.99 -18.34
N HIS A 390 -0.74 9.07 -19.26
CA HIS A 390 -0.54 8.78 -20.70
C HIS A 390 -0.25 10.02 -21.52
N ARG A 391 0.36 9.85 -22.71
CA ARG A 391 0.63 10.92 -23.69
C ARG A 391 -0.57 11.85 -23.95
N SER A 392 -1.80 11.34 -23.92
CA SER A 392 -3.03 12.12 -24.12
C SER A 392 -3.34 13.11 -23.00
N GLN A 393 -2.77 12.90 -21.81
CA GLN A 393 -2.88 13.76 -20.63
C GLN A 393 -1.91 14.96 -20.72
N PHE A 394 -0.83 14.80 -21.48
CA PHE A 394 0.16 15.84 -21.75
C PHE A 394 -0.34 16.74 -22.89
N GLY A 395 -0.70 17.99 -22.59
CA GLY A 395 -1.16 18.92 -23.60
C GLY A 395 -2.03 20.05 -23.07
N LYS A 396 -3.12 20.35 -23.78
CA LYS A 396 -4.01 21.50 -23.48
C LYS A 396 -4.60 21.43 -22.07
N MET A 397 -5.06 20.26 -21.63
CA MET A 397 -5.68 20.08 -20.31
C MET A 397 -4.68 20.36 -19.17
N HIS A 398 -3.48 19.79 -19.26
CA HIS A 398 -2.40 20.08 -18.32
C HIS A 398 -2.02 21.57 -18.32
N THR A 399 -1.96 22.20 -19.49
CA THR A 399 -1.68 23.64 -19.61
C THR A 399 -2.79 24.48 -18.97
N ALA A 400 -4.06 24.05 -19.09
CA ALA A 400 -5.19 24.73 -18.47
C ALA A 400 -5.12 24.65 -16.94
N ILE A 401 -4.72 23.51 -16.37
CA ILE A 401 -4.53 23.33 -14.93
C ILE A 401 -3.46 24.30 -14.42
N ILE A 402 -2.24 24.25 -15.00
CA ILE A 402 -1.12 25.11 -14.59
C ILE A 402 -1.43 26.60 -14.77
N LYS A 403 -2.26 26.95 -15.76
CA LYS A 403 -2.66 28.34 -15.99
C LYS A 403 -3.60 28.89 -14.91
N HIS A 404 -4.48 28.04 -14.35
CA HIS A 404 -5.52 28.51 -13.41
C HIS A 404 -5.09 28.34 -11.96
N PHE A 405 -4.55 27.18 -11.59
CA PHE A 405 -4.13 26.92 -10.21
C PHE A 405 -2.85 27.69 -9.90
N THR A 406 -2.85 28.42 -8.78
CA THR A 406 -1.74 29.31 -8.38
C THR A 406 -0.91 28.75 -7.22
N ASN A 407 -1.51 27.93 -6.34
CA ASN A 407 -0.85 27.32 -5.20
C ASN A 407 -1.05 25.79 -5.25
N TYR A 408 -0.23 25.10 -6.05
CA TYR A 408 -0.43 23.67 -6.30
C TYR A 408 0.85 22.83 -6.26
N HIS A 409 0.67 21.53 -6.02
CA HIS A 409 1.65 20.48 -6.27
C HIS A 409 1.12 19.51 -7.31
N LEU A 410 1.94 19.08 -8.27
CA LEU A 410 1.50 18.22 -9.36
C LEU A 410 2.37 16.96 -9.44
N PHE A 411 1.77 15.80 -9.18
CA PHE A 411 2.44 14.51 -9.16
C PHE A 411 1.87 13.54 -10.17
N GLY A 412 2.73 12.82 -10.89
CA GLY A 412 2.31 11.86 -11.91
C GLY A 412 2.85 10.47 -11.67
N PHE A 413 2.00 9.44 -11.75
CA PHE A 413 2.41 8.04 -11.77
C PHE A 413 2.34 7.50 -13.19
N THR A 414 3.41 6.83 -13.65
CA THR A 414 3.42 6.24 -14.99
C THR A 414 4.32 5.02 -15.09
N GLY A 415 3.90 4.03 -15.88
CA GLY A 415 4.75 2.92 -16.29
C GLY A 415 5.56 3.19 -17.56
N THR A 416 5.16 4.20 -18.33
CA THR A 416 5.74 4.50 -19.65
C THR A 416 6.07 5.99 -19.76
N PRO A 417 7.08 6.47 -19.00
CA PRO A 417 7.48 7.87 -19.06
C PRO A 417 7.91 8.27 -20.48
N ILE A 418 7.61 9.50 -20.83
CA ILE A 418 8.00 10.11 -22.10
C ILE A 418 9.33 10.83 -21.87
N PHE A 419 10.37 10.31 -22.49
CA PHE A 419 11.72 10.88 -22.54
C PHE A 419 11.93 11.63 -23.87
N ALA A 420 13.00 12.41 -23.96
CA ALA A 420 13.34 13.12 -25.20
C ALA A 420 13.46 12.16 -26.40
N VAL A 421 14.00 10.96 -26.18
CA VAL A 421 14.22 9.93 -27.22
C VAL A 421 12.94 9.28 -27.76
N ASN A 422 11.85 9.26 -26.98
CA ASN A 422 10.57 8.66 -27.39
C ASN A 422 9.46 9.71 -27.57
N ALA A 423 9.76 10.99 -27.36
CA ALA A 423 8.86 12.10 -27.61
C ALA A 423 8.55 12.18 -29.12
N GLY A 424 7.28 12.05 -29.49
CA GLY A 424 6.85 12.29 -30.87
C GLY A 424 6.99 13.77 -31.25
N SER A 425 6.81 14.08 -32.53
CA SER A 425 6.73 15.45 -33.06
C SER A 425 5.47 16.16 -32.55
N SER A 426 5.44 16.51 -31.26
CA SER A 426 4.35 17.29 -30.64
C SER A 426 4.47 18.76 -31.03
N LYS A 427 3.32 19.41 -31.27
CA LYS A 427 3.21 20.82 -31.69
C LYS A 427 3.68 21.83 -30.62
N ASN A 428 3.85 21.41 -29.35
CA ASN A 428 4.35 22.28 -28.27
C ASN A 428 5.74 21.83 -27.79
N PRO A 429 6.81 22.62 -28.02
CA PRO A 429 8.18 22.28 -27.60
C PRO A 429 8.39 22.14 -26.08
N ARG A 430 7.56 22.80 -25.26
CA ARG A 430 7.74 22.89 -23.80
C ARG A 430 7.08 21.78 -22.98
N LEU A 431 6.24 20.93 -23.60
CA LEU A 431 5.51 19.82 -22.94
C LEU A 431 5.67 18.53 -23.75
N LYS A 432 6.91 18.06 -23.89
CA LYS A 432 7.24 16.85 -24.66
C LYS A 432 7.55 15.65 -23.78
N THR A 433 8.06 15.86 -22.58
CA THR A 433 8.52 14.80 -21.68
C THR A 433 7.73 14.79 -20.37
N THR A 434 7.72 13.64 -19.69
CA THR A 434 7.10 13.52 -18.36
C THR A 434 7.75 14.48 -17.36
N GLN A 435 9.07 14.64 -17.43
CA GLN A 435 9.81 15.55 -16.56
C GLN A 435 9.41 17.01 -16.78
N GLN A 436 9.17 17.44 -18.02
CA GLN A 436 8.72 18.82 -18.29
C GLN A 436 7.30 19.11 -17.81
N ALA A 437 6.47 18.08 -17.67
CA ALA A 437 5.10 18.24 -17.19
C ALA A 437 5.00 18.19 -15.67
N PHE A 438 5.69 17.22 -15.05
CA PHE A 438 5.55 16.94 -13.63
C PHE A 438 6.74 17.36 -12.77
N GLY A 439 7.91 17.56 -13.34
CA GLY A 439 9.14 17.86 -12.61
C GLY A 439 10.03 16.64 -12.42
N GLU A 440 10.80 16.61 -11.34
CA GLU A 440 11.81 15.61 -11.06
C GLU A 440 11.25 14.17 -10.99
N LYS A 441 12.05 13.18 -11.44
CA LYS A 441 11.77 11.76 -11.20
C LYS A 441 12.05 11.41 -9.73
N LEU A 442 11.01 11.38 -8.90
CA LEU A 442 11.17 11.15 -7.46
C LEU A 442 11.54 9.70 -7.13
N HIS A 443 10.97 8.72 -7.82
CA HIS A 443 11.30 7.31 -7.62
C HIS A 443 11.17 6.49 -8.89
N THR A 444 11.89 5.37 -8.94
CA THR A 444 11.76 4.41 -10.03
C THR A 444 11.74 2.96 -9.55
N TYR A 445 10.89 2.15 -10.18
CA TYR A 445 10.82 0.71 -10.01
C TYR A 445 10.46 0.10 -11.38
N THR A 446 11.47 -0.42 -12.07
CA THR A 446 11.36 -0.81 -13.48
C THR A 446 10.89 -2.25 -13.64
N ILE A 447 10.63 -2.67 -14.88
CA ILE A 447 10.32 -4.07 -15.18
C ILE A 447 11.47 -5.02 -14.79
N VAL A 448 12.72 -4.55 -14.87
CA VAL A 448 13.90 -5.32 -14.44
C VAL A 448 13.84 -5.60 -12.94
N ASN A 449 13.51 -4.59 -12.14
CA ASN A 449 13.31 -4.76 -10.70
C ASN A 449 12.15 -5.75 -10.43
N ALA A 450 11.03 -5.58 -11.14
CA ALA A 450 9.86 -6.40 -10.94
C ALA A 450 10.06 -7.89 -11.28
N ILE A 451 10.84 -8.18 -12.33
CA ILE A 451 11.23 -9.56 -12.67
C ILE A 451 12.21 -10.11 -11.64
N HIS A 452 13.23 -9.33 -11.25
CA HIS A 452 14.22 -9.73 -10.24
C HIS A 452 13.55 -10.09 -8.90
N ASP A 453 12.55 -9.32 -8.49
CA ASP A 453 11.85 -9.54 -7.22
C ASP A 453 10.75 -10.62 -7.32
N GLY A 454 10.55 -11.23 -8.49
CA GLY A 454 9.49 -12.23 -8.72
C GLY A 454 8.07 -11.65 -8.67
N ASN A 455 7.94 -10.32 -8.72
CA ASN A 455 6.68 -9.60 -8.66
C ASN A 455 5.95 -9.57 -10.01
N VAL A 456 6.67 -9.79 -11.12
CA VAL A 456 6.13 -9.88 -12.49
C VAL A 456 6.81 -11.04 -13.22
N LEU A 457 6.05 -11.77 -14.04
CA LEU A 457 6.60 -12.87 -14.85
C LEU A 457 7.49 -12.36 -15.98
N PRO A 458 8.60 -13.03 -16.30
CA PRO A 458 9.44 -12.69 -17.44
C PRO A 458 8.68 -12.93 -18.77
N PHE A 459 9.02 -12.13 -19.78
CA PHE A 459 8.42 -12.26 -21.11
C PHE A 459 9.20 -13.23 -21.98
N ARG A 460 8.48 -14.11 -22.69
CA ARG A 460 9.01 -14.86 -23.82
C ARG A 460 8.41 -14.29 -25.10
N VAL A 461 9.23 -13.66 -25.93
CA VAL A 461 8.81 -13.07 -27.21
C VAL A 461 9.25 -14.01 -28.33
N ASP A 462 8.31 -14.78 -28.87
CA ASP A 462 8.55 -15.64 -30.02
C ASP A 462 8.06 -14.94 -31.30
N TYR A 463 8.94 -14.75 -32.29
CA TYR A 463 8.55 -14.25 -33.61
C TYR A 463 8.08 -15.42 -34.48
N ILE A 464 6.76 -15.58 -34.62
CA ILE A 464 6.19 -16.58 -35.51
C ILE A 464 6.15 -16.01 -36.93
N ASN A 465 7.13 -16.39 -37.74
CA ASN A 465 7.13 -16.03 -39.16
C ASN A 465 6.10 -16.89 -39.90
N THR A 466 4.97 -16.27 -40.28
CA THR A 466 3.88 -16.93 -41.02
C THR A 466 4.07 -16.88 -42.54
N ILE A 467 5.17 -16.28 -43.02
CA ILE A 467 5.50 -16.26 -44.44
C ILE A 467 6.37 -17.49 -44.73
N LYS A 468 5.83 -18.44 -45.49
CA LYS A 468 6.66 -19.45 -46.16
C LYS A 468 7.58 -18.71 -47.12
N GLN A 469 8.87 -18.60 -46.77
CA GLN A 469 9.87 -18.25 -47.76
C GLN A 469 9.79 -19.29 -48.88
N LYS A 470 9.64 -18.83 -50.13
CA LYS A 470 9.97 -19.68 -51.26
C LYS A 470 11.47 -19.94 -51.15
N ASP A 471 11.84 -21.22 -51.16
CA ASP A 471 13.21 -21.66 -51.36
C ASP A 471 13.74 -20.99 -52.63
N ASP A 472 14.58 -19.97 -52.46
CA ASP A 472 15.68 -19.61 -53.35
C ASP A 472 16.21 -18.24 -52.96
N THR A 473 17.13 -18.23 -51.98
CA THR A 473 18.43 -17.55 -52.11
C THR A 473 19.28 -17.90 -50.89
N LYS A 474 20.48 -18.46 -51.14
CA LYS A 474 21.50 -18.69 -50.11
C LYS A 474 21.91 -17.36 -49.48
N ASP A 475 21.39 -17.06 -48.31
CA ASP A 475 21.91 -15.98 -47.46
C ASP A 475 22.63 -16.54 -46.23
N LYS A 476 23.79 -15.93 -45.99
CA LYS A 476 24.85 -16.35 -45.08
C LYS A 476 24.32 -16.63 -43.67
N GLN A 477 24.74 -17.77 -43.12
CA GLN A 477 24.67 -18.09 -41.70
C GLN A 477 25.32 -16.97 -40.88
N GLY A 478 24.48 -16.15 -40.25
CA GLY A 478 24.84 -15.35 -39.09
C GLY A 478 24.11 -15.93 -37.89
N HIS A 479 24.84 -16.65 -37.03
CA HIS A 479 24.35 -17.08 -35.72
C HIS A 479 23.89 -15.85 -34.93
N ALA A 480 22.59 -15.75 -34.65
CA ALA A 480 22.09 -14.87 -33.60
C ALA A 480 22.17 -15.62 -32.27
N GLU A 481 23.36 -15.66 -31.69
CA GLU A 481 23.52 -15.97 -30.26
C GLU A 481 22.80 -14.90 -29.42
N GLY A 482 22.00 -15.39 -28.48
CA GLY A 482 21.45 -14.71 -27.29
C GLY A 482 21.57 -13.19 -27.22
N LEU A 483 20.67 -12.46 -27.90
CA LEU A 483 20.35 -11.10 -27.51
C LEU A 483 19.30 -11.15 -26.40
N VAL A 484 19.75 -11.18 -25.14
CA VAL A 484 19.02 -10.53 -24.06
C VAL A 484 19.03 -9.04 -24.44
N ALA A 485 18.04 -8.62 -25.22
CA ALA A 485 17.86 -7.21 -25.50
C ALA A 485 17.69 -6.49 -24.17
N ASP A 486 18.52 -5.49 -23.92
CA ASP A 486 18.41 -4.61 -22.77
C ASP A 486 17.06 -3.89 -22.84
N LEU A 487 16.05 -4.50 -22.21
CA LEU A 487 14.67 -4.02 -22.15
C LEU A 487 14.56 -2.65 -21.44
N SER A 488 15.65 -2.15 -20.84
CA SER A 488 15.71 -0.82 -20.24
C SER A 488 15.69 0.33 -21.26
N GLN A 489 15.94 0.06 -22.55
CA GLN A 489 16.08 1.12 -23.58
C GLN A 489 15.14 1.03 -24.78
N LEU A 490 14.25 0.03 -24.89
CA LEU A 490 13.40 -0.11 -26.08
C LEU A 490 12.21 0.88 -26.08
N PRO A 491 12.11 1.80 -27.07
CA PRO A 491 10.94 2.65 -27.20
C PRO A 491 9.76 1.82 -27.74
N CYS A 492 8.69 1.74 -26.96
CA CYS A 492 7.45 1.11 -27.38
C CYS A 492 6.82 1.92 -28.55
N ARG A 493 7.10 1.53 -29.80
CA ARG A 493 6.40 2.05 -30.98
C ARG A 493 5.01 1.42 -31.03
N LYS A 494 3.96 2.26 -31.06
CA LYS A 494 2.58 1.82 -31.37
C LYS A 494 2.54 1.33 -32.81
N GLY A 495 2.36 0.02 -33.00
CA GLY A 495 2.19 -0.56 -34.33
C GLY A 495 2.33 -2.08 -34.39
N ALA A 496 1.55 -2.82 -33.60
CA ALA A 496 1.29 -4.23 -33.88
C ALA A 496 -0.01 -4.64 -33.16
N TYR A 497 -1.13 -4.56 -33.87
CA TYR A 497 -2.35 -5.25 -33.46
C TYR A 497 -2.14 -6.75 -33.75
N GLY A 498 -1.75 -7.52 -32.74
CA GLY A 498 -1.85 -8.97 -32.75
C GLY A 498 -3.11 -9.38 -32.00
N LYS A 499 -4.12 -9.90 -32.71
CA LYS A 499 -5.27 -10.56 -32.08
C LYS A 499 -4.77 -11.77 -31.29
N THR A 500 -4.84 -11.73 -29.97
CA THR A 500 -4.68 -12.90 -29.11
C THR A 500 -5.95 -13.74 -29.19
N ASN A 501 -5.91 -14.83 -29.96
CA ASN A 501 -6.88 -15.91 -29.83
C ASN A 501 -6.43 -16.78 -28.64
N GLU A 502 -7.09 -16.60 -27.49
CA GLU A 502 -7.05 -17.60 -26.43
C GLU A 502 -7.89 -18.81 -26.89
N ARG A 503 -7.24 -19.95 -27.12
CA ARG A 503 -7.92 -21.25 -27.11
C ARG A 503 -7.82 -21.82 -25.69
N LYS A 504 -8.99 -22.30 -25.25
CA LYS A 504 -9.38 -22.77 -23.91
C LYS A 504 -8.40 -23.69 -23.21
#